data_AF-A0A2K3JYR4-F1
#
_entry.id   AF-A0A2K3JYR4-F1
#
_cell.length_a   1.000
_cell.length_b   1.000
_cell.length_c   1.000
_cell.angle_alpha   90.00
_cell.angle_beta   90.00
_cell.angle_gamma   90.00
#
_symmetry.space_group_name_H-M   'P 1'
#
loop_
_entity.id
_entity.type
_entity.pdbx_description
1 polymer ?
#
loop_
_entity_poly.entity_id
_entity_poly.type
_entity_poly.pdbx_seq_one_letter_code
_entity_poly.pdbx_strand_id
1 'polypeptide(L)'
;MTDGFIGKSGITGQWIGDRDISDHCPVWTLCSQNNWGPKPFRVVNGWLEHPDFKNFVDSSWKSYNVKGKKAFVLKEKLKMLKESLKSWNKEVFGILDLNIEKTVKDINDFEGL
;
A
#
# COMPACT_ATOMS: atom_id res chain seq x y z
N MET A 1 23.46 1.12 19.50
CA MET A 1 22.12 1.50 19.00
C MET A 1 21.95 0.93 17.59
N THR A 2 21.65 -0.37 17.45
CA THR A 2 21.41 -1.02 16.13
C THR A 2 20.64 -2.36 16.26
N ASP A 3 20.60 -2.98 17.44
CA ASP A 3 20.07 -4.35 17.63
C ASP A 3 18.58 -4.55 17.27
N GLY A 4 17.80 -3.47 17.13
CA GLY A 4 16.38 -3.56 16.81
C GLY A 4 16.01 -3.45 15.33
N PHE A 5 16.94 -2.99 14.47
CA PHE A 5 16.60 -2.66 13.07
C PHE A 5 16.63 -3.89 12.16
N ILE A 6 17.56 -4.82 12.42
CA ILE A 6 17.79 -6.02 11.61
C ILE A 6 16.58 -6.98 11.68
N GLY A 7 16.00 -7.16 12.87
CA GLY A 7 14.90 -8.11 13.08
C GLY A 7 13.53 -7.67 12.51
N LYS A 8 13.27 -6.37 12.36
CA LYS A 8 11.93 -5.87 11.96
C LYS A 8 11.70 -5.81 10.45
N SER A 9 12.76 -5.70 9.66
CA SER A 9 12.66 -5.42 8.22
C SER A 9 13.06 -6.60 7.31
N GLY A 10 13.33 -7.78 7.88
CA GLY A 10 13.80 -8.94 7.11
C GLY A 10 15.24 -8.80 6.59
N ILE A 11 16.02 -7.90 7.20
CA ILE A 11 17.44 -7.74 6.92
C ILE A 11 18.15 -8.92 7.57
N THR A 12 18.87 -9.72 6.81
CA THR A 12 19.65 -10.87 7.28
C THR A 12 21.14 -10.58 7.36
N GLY A 13 21.59 -9.46 6.79
CA GLY A 13 22.97 -9.01 6.91
C GLY A 13 23.12 -7.56 6.47
N GLN A 14 24.17 -6.92 6.96
CA GLN A 14 24.53 -5.55 6.60
C GLN A 14 26.04 -5.49 6.43
N TRP A 15 26.50 -4.85 5.36
CA TRP A 15 27.91 -4.64 5.06
C TRP A 15 28.13 -3.19 4.66
N ILE A 16 29.30 -2.66 5.02
CA ILE A 16 29.73 -1.33 4.61
C ILE A 16 30.69 -1.55 3.43
N GLY A 17 30.35 -1.00 2.27
CA GLY A 17 31.21 -1.04 1.10
C GLY A 17 32.41 -0.10 1.27
N ASP A 18 33.48 -0.39 0.52
CA ASP A 18 34.68 0.44 0.54
C ASP A 18 34.38 1.89 0.13
N ARG A 19 35.12 2.82 0.74
CA ARG A 19 35.02 4.24 0.46
C ARG A 19 35.73 4.52 -0.87
N ASP A 20 35.04 5.19 -1.80
CA ASP A 20 35.61 5.65 -3.06
C ASP A 20 35.86 7.18 -2.97
N ILE A 21 35.91 7.91 -4.10
CA ILE A 21 36.15 9.36 -4.16
C ILE A 21 35.19 10.23 -3.33
N SER A 22 34.06 9.68 -2.87
CA SER A 22 33.14 10.34 -1.94
C SER A 22 33.39 9.86 -0.51
N ASP A 23 33.28 10.79 0.43
CA ASP A 23 33.24 10.55 1.87
C ASP A 23 32.01 9.72 2.32
N HIS A 24 31.07 9.41 1.43
CA HIS A 24 29.98 8.49 1.69
C HIS A 24 30.38 7.03 1.43
N CYS A 25 30.26 6.17 2.43
CA CYS A 25 30.37 4.72 2.26
C CYS A 25 28.99 4.12 1.98
N PRO A 26 28.81 3.35 0.89
CA PRO A 26 27.54 2.69 0.61
C PRO A 26 27.28 1.59 1.65
N VAL A 27 26.04 1.55 2.17
CA VAL A 27 25.58 0.46 3.05
C VAL A 27 24.80 -0.53 2.21
N TRP A 28 25.25 -1.78 2.18
CA TRP A 28 24.53 -2.88 1.55
C TRP A 28 23.77 -3.68 2.60
N THR A 29 22.48 -3.89 2.36
CA THR A 29 21.63 -4.74 3.20
C THR A 29 21.23 -5.99 2.41
N LEU A 30 21.52 -7.16 2.96
CA LEU A 30 20.95 -8.41 2.49
C LEU A 30 19.58 -8.56 3.13
N CYS A 31 18.52 -8.65 2.32
CA CYS A 31 17.17 -8.87 2.81
C CYS A 31 16.72 -10.28 2.37
N SER A 32 16.36 -11.14 3.32
CA SER A 32 15.63 -12.36 2.96
C SER A 32 14.18 -12.00 2.73
N GLN A 33 13.61 -12.44 1.61
CA GLN A 33 12.17 -12.41 1.42
C GLN A 33 11.53 -13.43 2.37
N ASN A 34 11.20 -12.98 3.57
CA ASN A 34 10.35 -13.76 4.46
C ASN A 34 8.93 -13.72 3.87
N ASN A 35 8.53 -14.80 3.22
CA ASN A 35 7.16 -14.98 2.76
C ASN A 35 6.29 -15.32 3.98
N TRP A 36 5.86 -14.29 4.74
CA TRP A 36 5.01 -14.37 5.93
C TRP A 36 3.57 -14.89 5.67
N GLY A 37 3.39 -15.65 4.60
CA GLY A 37 2.10 -16.12 4.12
C GLY A 37 1.35 -15.09 3.27
N PRO A 38 0.06 -15.33 2.99
CA PRO A 38 -0.76 -14.47 2.16
C PRO A 38 -0.83 -13.05 2.73
N LYS A 39 -0.64 -12.04 1.88
CA LYS A 39 -0.78 -10.64 2.29
C LYS A 39 -2.18 -10.41 2.90
N PRO A 40 -2.28 -9.82 4.10
CA PRO A 40 -3.57 -9.56 4.72
C PRO A 40 -4.36 -8.53 3.91
N PHE A 41 -5.67 -8.54 4.10
CA PHE A 41 -6.54 -7.48 3.59
C PHE A 41 -6.22 -6.16 4.32
N ARG A 42 -6.04 -5.07 3.56
CA ARG A 42 -5.71 -3.75 4.09
C ARG A 42 -6.70 -2.73 3.56
N VAL A 43 -7.01 -1.74 4.39
CA VAL A 43 -7.87 -0.60 4.07
C VAL A 43 -7.01 0.65 4.18
N VAL A 44 -7.27 1.65 3.32
CA VAL A 44 -6.62 2.95 3.40
C VAL A 44 -7.42 3.83 4.37
N ASN A 45 -6.77 4.47 5.33
CA ASN A 45 -7.45 5.28 6.35
C ASN A 45 -8.29 6.41 5.72
N GLY A 46 -7.79 7.07 4.68
CA GLY A 46 -8.55 8.12 3.97
C GLY A 46 -9.86 7.63 3.34
N TRP A 47 -10.01 6.33 3.07
CA TRP A 47 -11.31 5.79 2.64
C TRP A 47 -12.34 5.84 3.76
N LEU A 48 -11.94 5.66 5.02
CA LEU A 48 -12.84 5.68 6.18
C LEU A 48 -13.47 7.06 6.39
N GLU A 49 -12.82 8.12 5.93
CA GLU A 49 -13.29 9.50 6.00
C GLU A 49 -14.26 9.86 4.86
N HIS A 50 -14.28 9.07 3.79
CA HIS A 50 -15.17 9.32 2.66
C HIS A 50 -16.62 8.93 3.03
N PRO A 51 -17.62 9.82 2.86
CA PRO A 51 -18.98 9.61 3.33
C PRO A 51 -19.63 8.34 2.76
N ASP A 52 -19.36 8.04 1.49
CA ASP A 52 -19.94 6.87 0.82
C ASP A 52 -19.23 5.55 1.08
N PHE A 53 -18.05 5.55 1.71
CA PHE A 53 -17.24 4.33 1.83
C PHE A 53 -17.97 3.20 2.56
N LYS A 54 -18.60 3.51 3.69
CA LYS A 54 -19.34 2.51 4.47
C LYS A 54 -20.50 1.91 3.67
N ASN A 55 -21.24 2.76 2.96
CA ASN A 55 -22.38 2.33 2.13
C ASN A 55 -21.91 1.49 0.93
N PHE A 56 -20.80 1.87 0.31
CA PHE A 56 -20.18 1.12 -0.77
C PHE A 56 -19.74 -0.28 -0.31
N VAL A 57 -19.05 -0.38 0.84
CA VAL A 57 -18.61 -1.66 1.39
C VAL A 57 -19.81 -2.55 1.76
N ASP A 58 -20.83 -2.00 2.42
CA ASP A 58 -22.01 -2.78 2.84
C ASP A 58 -22.81 -3.31 1.65
N SER A 59 -23.09 -2.46 0.67
CA SER A 59 -23.80 -2.84 -0.56
C SER A 59 -23.03 -3.87 -1.37
N SER A 60 -21.72 -3.66 -1.56
CA SER A 60 -20.83 -4.61 -2.21
C SER A 60 -20.83 -5.95 -1.49
N TRP A 61 -20.65 -5.95 -0.17
CA TRP A 61 -20.60 -7.17 0.65
C TRP A 61 -21.89 -7.98 0.57
N LYS A 62 -23.06 -7.32 0.56
CA LYS A 62 -24.37 -7.98 0.46
C LYS A 62 -24.64 -8.53 -0.94
N SER A 63 -24.10 -7.92 -1.99
CA SER A 63 -24.30 -8.39 -3.37
C SER A 63 -23.55 -9.68 -3.70
N TYR A 64 -22.47 -10.00 -2.97
CA TYR A 64 -21.67 -11.20 -3.25
C TYR A 64 -22.35 -12.47 -2.77
N ASN A 65 -22.65 -13.37 -3.71
CA ASN A 65 -23.18 -14.69 -3.44
C ASN A 65 -22.09 -15.76 -3.60
N VAL A 66 -21.50 -16.20 -2.50
CA VAL A 66 -20.46 -17.24 -2.46
C VAL A 66 -20.91 -18.41 -1.59
N LYS A 67 -20.80 -19.64 -2.09
CA LYS A 67 -21.19 -20.87 -1.39
C LYS A 67 -19.96 -21.70 -1.01
N GLY A 68 -20.02 -22.42 0.10
CA GLY A 68 -18.97 -23.35 0.56
C GLY A 68 -18.71 -23.29 2.06
N LYS A 69 -17.55 -23.79 2.50
CA LYS A 69 -17.12 -23.71 3.90
C LYS A 69 -17.01 -22.24 4.34
N LYS A 70 -17.35 -21.92 5.59
CA LYS A 70 -17.36 -20.54 6.12
C LYS A 70 -16.06 -19.78 5.86
N ALA A 71 -14.90 -20.42 6.07
CA ALA A 71 -13.59 -19.82 5.81
C ALA A 71 -13.36 -19.51 4.32
N PHE A 72 -13.82 -20.39 3.42
CA PHE A 72 -13.74 -20.17 1.98
C PHE A 72 -14.64 -18.99 1.55
N VAL A 73 -15.87 -18.95 2.06
CA VAL A 73 -16.82 -17.85 1.80
C VAL A 73 -16.20 -16.52 2.23
N LEU A 74 -15.65 -16.44 3.44
CA LEU A 74 -15.01 -15.21 3.93
C LEU A 74 -13.82 -14.79 3.05
N LYS A 75 -12.93 -15.74 2.73
CA LYS A 75 -11.75 -15.49 1.90
C LYS A 75 -12.14 -14.93 0.52
N GLU A 76 -13.10 -15.55 -0.16
CA GLU A 76 -13.52 -15.10 -1.49
C GLU A 76 -14.27 -13.77 -1.44
N LYS A 77 -15.12 -13.53 -0.42
CA LYS A 77 -15.77 -12.22 -0.25
C LYS A 77 -14.76 -11.09 -0.02
N LEU A 78 -13.71 -11.32 0.78
CA LEU A 78 -12.63 -10.34 0.96
C LEU A 78 -11.85 -10.10 -0.34
N LYS A 79 -11.62 -11.14 -1.14
CA LYS A 79 -11.00 -11.03 -2.46
C LYS A 79 -11.86 -10.18 -3.40
N MET A 80 -13.16 -10.43 -3.46
CA MET A 80 -14.10 -9.64 -4.28
C MET A 80 -14.15 -8.18 -3.82
N LEU A 81 -14.27 -7.95 -2.51
CA LEU A 81 -14.28 -6.61 -1.92
C LEU A 81 -13.03 -5.81 -2.28
N LYS A 82 -11.86 -6.46 -2.27
CA LYS A 82 -10.59 -5.84 -2.66
C LYS A 82 -10.64 -5.30 -4.09
N GLU A 83 -11.18 -6.06 -5.03
CA GLU A 83 -11.28 -5.63 -6.42
C GLU A 83 -12.31 -4.52 -6.60
N SER A 84 -13.47 -4.62 -5.94
CA SER A 84 -14.47 -3.54 -5.93
C SER A 84 -13.89 -2.23 -5.36
N LEU A 85 -13.12 -2.29 -4.27
CA LEU A 85 -12.47 -1.11 -3.69
C LEU A 85 -11.41 -0.49 -4.60
N LYS A 86 -10.69 -1.29 -5.40
CA LYS A 86 -9.74 -0.73 -6.38
C LYS A 86 -10.45 0.09 -7.45
N SER A 87 -11.56 -0.45 -8.00
CA SER A 87 -12.35 0.27 -8.99
C SER A 87 -12.94 1.54 -8.41
N TRP A 88 -13.58 1.43 -7.23
CA TRP A 88 -14.15 2.57 -6.53
C TRP A 88 -13.11 3.64 -6.17
N ASN A 89 -11.92 3.24 -5.72
CA ASN A 89 -10.83 4.18 -5.45
C ASN A 89 -10.41 4.95 -6.71
N LYS A 90 -10.36 4.28 -7.86
CA LYS A 90 -10.04 4.94 -9.14
C LYS A 90 -11.16 5.88 -9.59
N GLU A 91 -12.41 5.53 -9.34
CA GLU A 91 -13.58 6.36 -9.69
C GLU A 91 -13.67 7.62 -8.81
N VAL A 92 -13.44 7.48 -7.50
CA VAL A 92 -13.58 8.58 -6.53
C VAL A 92 -12.35 9.48 -6.51
N PHE A 93 -11.15 8.90 -6.54
CA PHE A 93 -9.90 9.65 -6.35
C PHE A 93 -9.06 9.77 -7.63
N GLY A 94 -9.44 9.10 -8.72
CA GLY A 94 -8.69 9.09 -9.97
C GLY A 94 -7.38 8.31 -9.90
N ILE A 95 -6.45 8.65 -10.80
CA ILE A 95 -5.04 8.26 -10.68
C ILE A 95 -4.39 9.35 -9.84
N LEU A 96 -4.24 9.08 -8.52
CA LEU A 96 -3.69 10.05 -7.57
C LEU A 96 -2.36 10.63 -8.03
N ASP A 97 -1.51 9.82 -8.67
CA ASP A 97 -0.20 10.27 -9.20
C ASP A 97 -0.33 11.39 -10.23
N LEU A 98 -1.31 11.32 -11.13
CA LEU A 98 -1.55 12.37 -12.14
C LEU A 98 -2.13 13.64 -11.53
N ASN A 99 -2.92 13.50 -10.45
CA ASN A 99 -3.48 14.64 -9.75
C ASN A 99 -2.40 15.40 -8.98
N ILE A 100 -1.42 14.69 -8.38
CA ILE A 100 -0.28 15.30 -7.70
C ILE A 100 0.60 16.07 -8.68
N GLU A 101 0.96 15.48 -9.83
CA GLU A 101 1.76 16.17 -10.86
C GLU A 101 1.07 17.46 -11.35
N LYS A 102 -0.25 17.39 -11.58
CA LYS A 102 -1.03 18.56 -11.99
C LYS A 102 -1.06 19.64 -10.91
N THR A 103 -1.34 19.28 -9.66
CA THR A 103 -1.36 20.24 -8.55
C THR A 103 0.02 20.85 -8.29
N VAL A 104 1.10 20.08 -8.39
CA VAL A 104 2.48 20.61 -8.28
C VAL A 104 2.78 21.58 -9.41
N LYS A 105 2.35 21.28 -10.64
CA LYS A 105 2.49 22.20 -11.77
C LYS A 105 1.73 23.50 -11.55
N ASP A 106 0.47 23.42 -11.14
CA ASP A 106 -0.36 24.59 -10.86
C ASP A 106 0.25 25.48 -9.75
N ILE A 107 0.85 24.88 -8.71
CA ILE A 107 1.56 25.63 -7.64
C ILE A 107 2.81 26.32 -8.18
N ASN A 108 3.64 25.61 -8.95
CA ASN A 108 4.85 26.20 -9.55
C ASN A 108 4.52 27.33 -10.53
N ASP A 109 3.41 27.22 -11.26
CA ASP A 109 2.94 28.28 -12.16
C ASP A 109 2.45 29.52 -11.38
N PHE A 110 1.98 29.37 -10.13
CA PHE A 110 1.62 30.48 -9.24
C PHE A 110 2.84 31.10 -8.53
N GLU A 111 3.86 30.32 -8.19
CA GLU A 111 5.11 30.80 -7.57
C GLU A 111 6.12 31.37 -8.59
N GLY A 112 5.92 31.09 -9.88
CA GLY A 112 6.74 31.58 -11.00
C GLY A 112 6.36 32.96 -11.55
N LEU A 113 5.47 33.70 -10.88
CA LEU A 113 5.19 35.13 -11.05
C LEU A 113 5.84 35.94 -9.91
#